data_AF-A0A0V1KR79-F1
#
_entry.id   AF-A0A0V1KR79-F1
#
_cell.length_a   1.000
_cell.length_b   1.000
_cell.length_c   1.000
_cell.angle_alpha   90.00
_cell.angle_beta   90.00
_cell.angle_gamma   90.00
#
_symmetry.space_group_name_H-M   'P 1'
#
loop_
_entity.id
_entity.type
_entity.pdbx_description
1 polymer ?
#
loop_
_entity_poly.entity_id
_entity_poly.type
_entity_poly.pdbx_seq_one_letter_code
_entity_poly.pdbx_strand_id
1 'polypeptide(L)'
;MRSVTPPNGPTVRYLRVEPSSGPAWVRLAAAKTRVAPVKRLSLPRLELMGALIAARLVRYVHGALRLDIHSLSCWSDSEVTLAWIQSAANQWKPFVRNRVEEIQQLVEPTRWRHCPGKSNPADVLSRGAALQELSKNRRWWQGPGWLAEPPDAWPKRSGRSRKPF
;
A
#
# COMPACT_ATOMS: atom_id res chain seq x y z
N MET A 1 6.84 6.26 -5.31
CA MET A 1 6.54 4.80 -5.14
C MET A 1 5.24 4.63 -4.37
N ARG A 2 4.39 3.64 -4.69
CA ARG A 2 3.08 3.42 -4.07
C ARG A 2 2.88 1.97 -3.70
N SER A 3 2.08 1.66 -2.69
CA SER A 3 1.96 0.31 -2.13
C SER A 3 0.55 0.04 -1.61
N VAL A 4 -0.01 -1.17 -1.80
CA VAL A 4 -1.36 -1.56 -1.31
C VAL A 4 -1.37 -3.01 -0.76
N THR A 5 -2.18 -3.33 0.26
CA THR A 5 -2.13 -4.60 1.03
C THR A 5 -3.49 -5.13 1.55
N PRO A 6 -3.92 -6.36 1.17
CA PRO A 6 -5.13 -7.06 1.66
C PRO A 6 -4.82 -8.11 2.77
N PRO A 7 -5.82 -8.91 3.25
CA PRO A 7 -5.74 -9.56 4.58
C PRO A 7 -4.93 -10.85 4.76
N ASN A 8 -4.21 -11.30 3.74
CA ASN A 8 -3.07 -12.25 3.84
C ASN A 8 -1.98 -11.80 2.86
N GLY A 9 -1.93 -10.48 2.63
CA GLY A 9 -2.04 -10.03 1.26
C GLY A 9 -0.73 -9.62 0.62
N PRO A 10 -0.53 -10.00 -0.65
CA PRO A 10 0.58 -9.52 -1.45
C PRO A 10 0.69 -7.99 -1.39
N THR A 11 1.87 -7.49 -1.06
CA THR A 11 2.20 -6.07 -1.15
C THR A 11 2.57 -5.77 -2.59
N VAL A 12 1.79 -4.94 -3.26
CA VAL A 12 2.04 -4.58 -4.66
C VAL A 12 2.45 -3.14 -4.76
N ARG A 13 3.48 -2.85 -5.54
CA ARG A 13 4.06 -1.53 -5.63
C ARG A 13 4.20 -0.98 -7.01
N TYR A 14 3.91 0.30 -7.12
CA TYR A 14 3.96 1.04 -8.36
C TYR A 14 4.88 2.24 -8.27
N LEU A 15 5.69 2.46 -9.30
CA LEU A 15 6.34 3.73 -9.57
C LEU A 15 5.42 4.52 -10.49
N ARG A 16 5.11 5.75 -10.09
CA ARG A 16 4.51 6.74 -10.97
C ARG A 16 5.61 7.71 -11.32
N VAL A 17 5.77 7.98 -12.61
CA VAL A 17 6.73 8.94 -13.14
C VAL A 17 5.93 10.05 -13.81
N GLU A 18 6.22 11.28 -13.40
CA GLU A 18 5.70 12.51 -14.01
C GLU A 18 6.85 13.12 -14.81
N PRO A 19 6.95 12.86 -16.12
CA PRO A 19 7.95 13.51 -16.96
C PRO A 19 7.65 15.00 -17.11
N SER A 20 8.68 15.80 -17.40
CA SER A 20 8.56 17.24 -17.65
C SER A 20 7.67 17.57 -18.86
N SER A 21 7.50 16.60 -19.77
CA SER A 21 6.61 16.68 -20.93
C SER A 21 5.93 15.33 -21.14
N GLY A 22 4.60 15.35 -21.33
CA GLY A 22 3.80 14.15 -21.61
C GLY A 22 3.03 13.62 -20.39
N PRO A 23 2.17 12.60 -20.59
CA PRO A 23 1.33 12.08 -19.53
C PRO A 23 2.13 11.31 -18.48
N ALA A 24 1.70 11.41 -17.23
CA ALA A 24 2.23 10.58 -16.15
C ALA A 24 1.97 9.11 -16.46
N TRP A 25 2.94 8.25 -16.15
CA TRP A 25 2.79 6.81 -16.35
C TRP A 25 3.13 6.04 -15.08
N VAL A 26 2.59 4.84 -15.00
CA VAL A 26 2.68 3.98 -13.82
C VAL A 26 3.20 2.61 -14.23
N ARG A 27 4.17 2.07 -13.48
CA ARG A 27 4.66 0.71 -13.65
C ARG A 27 4.84 -0.01 -12.33
N LEU A 28 4.60 -1.31 -12.33
CA LEU A 28 4.93 -2.19 -11.22
C LEU A 28 6.44 -2.11 -10.94
N ALA A 29 6.78 -1.78 -9.70
CA ALA A 29 8.15 -1.70 -9.21
C ALA A 29 8.55 -2.98 -8.48
N ALA A 30 7.61 -3.53 -7.71
CA ALA A 30 7.82 -4.74 -6.93
C ALA A 30 6.48 -5.30 -6.46
N ALA A 31 6.39 -6.61 -6.36
CA ALA A 31 5.31 -7.28 -5.67
C ALA A 31 5.89 -8.34 -4.73
N LYS A 32 5.34 -8.44 -3.51
CA LYS A 32 5.79 -9.43 -2.53
C LYS A 32 4.59 -10.05 -1.83
N THR A 33 4.41 -11.35 -2.00
CA THR A 33 3.45 -12.13 -1.21
C THR A 33 4.14 -12.78 -0.01
N ARG A 34 3.35 -13.11 1.02
CA ARG A 34 3.81 -13.93 2.15
C ARG A 34 2.92 -15.14 2.30
N VAL A 35 3.54 -16.26 2.62
CA VAL A 35 2.84 -17.45 3.10
C VAL A 35 2.25 -17.14 4.48
N ALA A 36 1.03 -17.63 4.74
CA ALA A 36 0.34 -17.41 6.00
C ALA A 36 1.24 -17.83 7.19
N PRO A 37 1.34 -17.01 8.25
CA PRO A 37 2.16 -17.35 9.40
C PRO A 37 1.62 -18.58 10.13
N VAL A 38 2.53 -19.43 10.60
CA VAL A 38 2.21 -20.66 11.35
C VAL A 38 1.38 -20.36 12.61
N LYS A 39 1.64 -19.23 13.28
CA LYS A 39 0.76 -18.72 14.34
C LYS A 39 -0.39 -17.93 13.71
N ARG A 40 -1.63 -18.32 14.04
CA ARG A 40 -2.83 -17.60 13.61
C ARG A 40 -2.78 -16.15 14.09
N LEU A 41 -2.74 -15.22 13.15
CA LEU A 41 -2.89 -13.79 13.38
C LEU A 41 -4.31 -13.37 13.02
N SER A 42 -4.82 -12.34 13.70
CA SER A 42 -6.08 -11.72 13.29
C SER A 42 -5.91 -10.95 11.98
N LEU A 43 -7.03 -10.77 11.27
CA LEU A 43 -7.10 -10.01 10.01
C LEU A 43 -6.36 -8.66 10.08
N PRO A 44 -6.60 -7.79 11.09
CA PRO A 44 -5.97 -6.48 11.13
C PRO A 44 -4.45 -6.57 11.36
N ARG A 45 -3.98 -7.60 12.06
CA ARG A 45 -2.54 -7.83 12.24
C ARG A 45 -1.87 -8.27 10.94
N LEU A 46 -2.56 -9.00 10.08
CA LEU A 46 -2.04 -9.39 8.77
C LEU A 46 -1.95 -8.18 7.83
N GLU A 47 -2.96 -7.32 7.83
CA GLU A 47 -2.97 -6.06 7.08
C GLU A 47 -1.84 -5.12 7.52
N LEU A 48 -1.64 -4.96 8.84
CA LEU A 48 -0.51 -4.20 9.41
C LEU A 48 0.84 -4.77 8.99
N MET A 49 0.98 -6.10 8.91
CA MET A 49 2.21 -6.73 8.43
C MET A 49 2.45 -6.43 6.95
N GLY A 50 1.39 -6.39 6.14
CA GLY A 50 1.47 -5.92 4.76
C GLY A 50 2.00 -4.49 4.69
N ALA A 51 1.42 -3.58 5.48
CA ALA A 51 1.87 -2.19 5.55
C ALA A 51 3.35 -2.07 5.99
N LEU A 52 3.82 -2.92 6.91
CA LEU A 52 5.23 -2.94 7.29
C LEU A 52 6.14 -3.37 6.13
N ILE A 53 5.77 -4.43 5.40
CA ILE A 53 6.52 -4.89 4.22
C ILE A 53 6.57 -3.80 3.16
N ALA A 54 5.45 -3.11 2.96
CA ALA A 54 5.39 -1.92 2.14
C ALA A 54 6.44 -0.90 2.61
N ALA A 55 6.36 -0.39 3.84
CA ALA A 55 7.27 0.62 4.34
C ALA A 55 8.76 0.25 4.10
N ARG A 56 9.15 -0.99 4.45
CA ARG A 56 10.53 -1.50 4.25
C ARG A 56 10.95 -1.50 2.80
N LEU A 57 10.06 -1.93 1.91
CA LEU A 57 10.32 -1.97 0.48
C LEU A 57 10.46 -0.55 -0.09
N VAL A 58 9.98 0.52 0.58
CA VAL A 58 10.09 1.90 0.06
C VAL A 58 11.53 2.29 0.19
N ARG A 59 12.05 2.10 1.40
CA ARG A 59 13.43 2.35 1.73
C ARG A 59 14.38 1.52 0.87
N TYR A 60 14.07 0.25 0.64
CA TYR A 60 14.87 -0.60 -0.25
C TYR A 60 14.96 -0.05 -1.67
N VAL A 61 13.82 0.25 -2.30
CA VAL A 61 13.81 0.74 -3.68
C VAL A 61 14.38 2.14 -3.80
N HIS A 62 14.16 3.01 -2.82
CA HIS A 62 14.79 4.33 -2.77
C HIS A 62 16.32 4.21 -2.75
N GLY A 63 16.87 3.32 -1.90
CA GLY A 63 18.31 3.08 -1.85
C GLY A 63 18.88 2.41 -3.11
N ALA A 64 18.14 1.47 -3.70
CA ALA A 64 18.60 0.70 -4.85
C ALA A 64 18.56 1.48 -6.18
N LEU A 65 17.51 2.28 -6.40
CA LEU A 65 17.32 2.95 -7.68
C LEU A 65 18.05 4.29 -7.82
N ARG A 66 18.56 4.88 -6.72
CA ARG A 66 19.22 6.21 -6.72
C ARG A 66 18.42 7.27 -7.52
N LEU A 67 17.10 7.18 -7.48
CA LEU A 67 16.20 8.13 -8.16
C LEU A 67 15.77 9.21 -7.18
N ASP A 68 15.68 10.45 -7.66
CA ASP A 68 15.06 11.54 -6.91
C ASP A 68 13.55 11.32 -6.84
N ILE A 69 13.08 10.77 -5.73
CA ILE A 69 11.65 10.57 -5.48
C ILE A 69 11.05 11.87 -4.95
N HIS A 70 10.47 12.68 -5.84
CA HIS A 70 9.78 13.93 -5.46
C HIS A 70 8.55 13.71 -4.58
N SER A 71 7.86 12.57 -4.70
CA SER A 71 6.68 12.26 -3.88
C SER A 71 6.49 10.78 -3.57
N LEU A 72 6.04 10.51 -2.33
CA LEU A 72 5.72 9.18 -1.81
C LEU A 72 4.24 9.15 -1.37
N SER A 73 3.54 8.05 -1.68
CA SER A 73 2.18 7.83 -1.17
C SER A 73 1.94 6.34 -0.98
N CYS A 74 1.64 5.93 0.24
CA CYS A 74 1.30 4.55 0.59
C CYS A 74 -0.22 4.42 0.70
N TRP A 75 -0.76 3.25 0.35
CA TRP A 75 -2.20 3.00 0.33
C TRP A 75 -2.52 1.73 1.11
N SER A 76 -3.68 1.72 1.77
CA SER A 76 -4.23 0.56 2.44
C SER A 76 -5.74 0.60 2.28
N ASP A 77 -6.39 -0.54 2.08
CA ASP A 77 -7.84 -0.70 2.14
C ASP A 77 -8.34 -0.99 3.57
N SER A 78 -7.42 -1.33 4.47
CA SER A 78 -7.70 -1.49 5.90
C SER A 78 -7.72 -0.13 6.62
N GLU A 79 -8.93 0.35 6.94
CA GLU A 79 -9.12 1.53 7.79
C GLU A 79 -8.52 1.33 9.20
N VAL A 80 -8.56 0.10 9.73
CA VAL A 80 -7.97 -0.23 11.04
C VAL A 80 -6.45 -0.07 11.00
N THR A 81 -5.80 -0.57 9.95
CA THR A 81 -4.35 -0.42 9.75
C THR A 81 -3.97 1.06 9.62
N LEU A 82 -4.76 1.84 8.87
CA LEU A 82 -4.52 3.28 8.74
C LEU A 82 -4.68 4.02 10.06
N ALA A 83 -5.72 3.71 10.83
CA ALA A 83 -5.92 4.29 12.16
C ALA A 83 -4.74 3.97 13.09
N TRP A 84 -4.21 2.75 13.07
CA TRP A 84 -3.02 2.42 13.85
C TRP A 84 -1.77 3.21 13.44
N ILE A 85 -1.52 3.33 12.12
CA ILE A 85 -0.36 4.05 11.57
C ILE A 85 -0.44 5.56 11.84
N GLN A 86 -1.66 6.13 11.86
CA GLN A 86 -1.89 7.56 12.04
C GLN A 86 -1.92 7.99 13.52
N SER A 87 -2.04 7.05 14.45
CA SER A 87 -2.03 7.32 15.89
C SER A 87 -0.64 7.16 16.52
N ALA A 88 -0.48 7.66 17.75
CA ALA A 88 0.74 7.44 18.53
C ALA A 88 0.91 5.94 18.86
N ALA A 89 2.07 5.38 18.52
CA ALA A 89 2.29 3.94 18.58
C ALA A 89 2.23 3.38 20.02
N ASN A 90 2.64 4.18 21.01
CA ASN A 90 2.69 3.81 22.43
C ASN A 90 1.31 3.46 23.03
N GLN A 91 0.21 3.84 22.37
CA GLN A 91 -1.16 3.50 22.77
C GLN A 91 -1.51 2.03 22.52
N TRP A 92 -0.72 1.32 21.71
CA TRP A 92 -1.04 -0.04 21.27
C TRP A 92 -0.27 -1.12 22.05
N LYS A 93 -0.84 -2.33 22.05
CA LYS A 93 -0.17 -3.53 22.58
C LYS A 93 1.15 -3.78 21.82
N PRO A 94 2.16 -4.41 22.46
CA PRO A 94 3.52 -4.51 21.91
C PRO A 94 3.63 -5.00 20.46
N PHE A 95 2.79 -5.96 20.06
CA PHE A 95 2.78 -6.44 18.67
C PHE A 95 2.52 -5.32 17.66
N VAL A 96 1.47 -4.52 17.90
CA VAL A 96 1.03 -3.44 17.01
C VAL A 96 1.98 -2.26 17.15
N ARG A 97 2.29 -1.84 18.39
CA ARG A 97 3.20 -0.73 18.70
C ARG A 97 4.52 -0.85 17.95
N ASN A 98 5.25 -1.94 18.13
CA ASN A 98 6.59 -2.08 17.55
C ASN A 98 6.57 -2.01 16.01
N ARG A 99 5.47 -2.46 15.37
CA ARG A 99 5.32 -2.43 13.91
C ARG A 99 4.90 -1.06 13.42
N VAL A 100 4.05 -0.37 14.16
CA VAL A 100 3.66 1.02 13.89
C VAL A 100 4.90 1.93 14.03
N GLU A 101 5.68 1.80 15.11
CA GLU A 101 6.93 2.56 15.30
C GLU A 101 7.86 2.41 14.11
N GLU A 102 8.09 1.16 13.67
CA GLU A 102 8.94 0.93 12.50
C GLU A 102 8.34 1.52 11.21
N ILE A 103 7.03 1.38 10.98
CA ILE A 103 6.37 2.00 9.83
C ILE A 103 6.57 3.52 9.84
N GLN A 104 6.36 4.16 10.99
CA GLN A 104 6.44 5.62 11.15
C GLN A 104 7.88 6.13 10.97
N GLN A 105 8.89 5.34 11.36
CA GLN A 105 10.30 5.63 11.09
C GLN A 105 10.68 5.52 9.61
N LEU A 106 9.98 4.66 8.85
CA LEU A 106 10.25 4.40 7.44
C LEU A 106 9.49 5.33 6.50
N VAL A 107 8.27 5.71 6.88
CA VAL A 107 7.34 6.50 6.07
C VAL A 107 6.49 7.36 7.01
N GLU A 108 6.47 8.66 6.75
CA GLU A 108 5.62 9.61 7.47
C GLU A 108 4.14 9.15 7.48
N PRO A 109 3.44 9.18 8.63
CA PRO A 109 2.05 8.76 8.75
C PRO A 109 1.10 9.43 7.74
N THR A 110 1.34 10.71 7.43
CA THR A 110 0.53 11.53 6.51
C THR A 110 0.59 11.05 5.07
N ARG A 111 1.58 10.23 4.71
CA ARG A 111 1.73 9.65 3.37
C ARG A 111 0.85 8.41 3.17
N TRP A 112 0.22 7.90 4.23
CA TRP A 112 -0.68 6.75 4.18
C TRP A 112 -2.11 7.16 3.90
N ARG A 113 -2.69 6.62 2.82
CA ARG A 113 -4.01 6.95 2.30
C ARG A 113 -4.90 5.72 2.21
N HIS A 114 -6.20 5.93 2.23
CA HIS A 114 -7.18 4.87 2.03
C HIS A 114 -7.40 4.60 0.54
N CYS A 115 -7.32 3.34 0.12
CA CYS A 115 -7.75 2.89 -1.21
C CYS A 115 -9.01 2.03 -1.05
N PRO A 116 -10.10 2.28 -1.81
CA PRO A 116 -11.23 1.37 -1.82
C PRO A 116 -10.80 -0.05 -2.19
N GLY A 117 -11.27 -1.06 -1.44
CA GLY A 117 -10.85 -2.46 -1.64
C GLY A 117 -11.06 -2.97 -3.07
N LYS A 118 -12.17 -2.60 -3.74
CA LYS A 118 -12.43 -2.95 -5.15
C LYS A 118 -11.40 -2.38 -6.14
N SER A 119 -10.64 -1.37 -5.72
CA SER A 119 -9.60 -0.71 -6.51
C SER A 119 -8.18 -1.10 -6.05
N ASN A 120 -8.06 -2.05 -5.12
CA ASN A 120 -6.78 -2.53 -4.61
C ASN A 120 -6.12 -3.47 -5.64
N PRO A 121 -5.01 -3.08 -6.28
CA PRO A 121 -4.32 -3.94 -7.25
C PRO A 121 -3.72 -5.22 -6.62
N ALA A 122 -3.54 -5.25 -5.29
CA ALA A 122 -3.08 -6.44 -4.59
C ALA A 122 -4.12 -7.57 -4.54
N ASP A 123 -5.40 -7.26 -4.81
CA ASP A 123 -6.43 -8.28 -4.94
C ASP A 123 -6.16 -9.26 -6.11
N VAL A 124 -5.46 -8.80 -7.15
CA VAL A 124 -5.13 -9.66 -8.30
C VAL A 124 -4.26 -10.84 -7.86
N LEU A 125 -3.35 -10.63 -6.92
CA LEU A 125 -2.49 -11.68 -6.41
C LEU A 125 -3.13 -12.47 -5.26
N SER A 126 -4.08 -11.90 -4.50
CA SER A 126 -4.76 -12.63 -3.41
C SER A 126 -5.75 -13.68 -3.92
N ARG A 127 -6.29 -13.51 -5.14
CA ARG A 127 -7.23 -14.44 -5.77
C ARG A 127 -6.57 -15.63 -6.49
N GLY A 128 -5.25 -15.60 -6.63
CA GLY A 128 -4.52 -16.53 -7.49
C GLY A 128 -4.73 -16.19 -8.97
N ALA A 129 -3.65 -15.92 -9.69
CA ALA A 129 -3.67 -15.69 -11.13
C ALA A 129 -2.59 -16.54 -11.80
N ALA A 130 -2.93 -17.18 -12.92
CA ALA A 130 -1.94 -17.87 -13.73
C ALA A 130 -0.90 -16.88 -14.26
N LEU A 131 0.37 -17.27 -14.36
CA LEU A 131 1.44 -16.40 -14.85
C LEU A 131 1.15 -15.84 -16.26
N GLN A 132 0.51 -16.63 -17.11
CA GLN A 132 0.09 -16.22 -18.45
C GLN A 132 -0.96 -15.11 -18.41
N GLU A 133 -1.97 -15.23 -17.54
CA GLU A 133 -2.98 -14.19 -17.30
C GLU A 133 -2.34 -12.92 -16.72
N LEU A 134 -1.44 -13.08 -15.76
CA LEU A 134 -0.73 -11.97 -15.12
C LEU A 134 0.14 -11.20 -16.13
N SER A 135 0.80 -11.92 -17.05
CA SER A 135 1.65 -11.32 -18.09
C SER A 135 0.87 -10.39 -19.02
N LYS A 136 -0.39 -10.73 -19.32
CA LYS A 136 -1.28 -9.94 -20.20
C LYS A 136 -2.11 -8.90 -19.43
N ASN A 137 -2.11 -8.96 -18.10
CA ASN A 137 -2.94 -8.09 -17.28
C ASN A 137 -2.36 -6.67 -17.19
N ARG A 138 -2.87 -5.77 -18.02
CA ARG A 138 -2.42 -4.36 -18.04
C ARG A 138 -2.62 -3.66 -16.70
N ARG A 139 -3.72 -3.95 -15.98
CA ARG A 139 -4.01 -3.38 -14.64
C ARG A 139 -2.98 -3.85 -13.60
N TRP A 140 -2.47 -5.07 -13.73
CA TRP A 140 -1.39 -5.58 -12.90
C TRP A 140 -0.09 -4.79 -13.11
N TRP A 141 0.33 -4.60 -14.36
CA TRP A 141 1.60 -3.95 -14.68
C TRP A 141 1.57 -2.42 -14.58
N GLN A 142 0.43 -1.79 -14.87
CA GLN A 142 0.28 -0.34 -14.93
C GLN A 142 -0.51 0.22 -13.74
N GLY A 143 -0.96 -0.65 -12.84
CA GLY A 143 -1.76 -0.25 -11.69
C GLY A 143 -3.18 0.18 -12.09
N PRO A 144 -3.95 0.69 -11.12
CA PRO A 144 -5.29 1.19 -11.38
C PRO A 144 -5.24 2.52 -12.13
N GLY A 145 -6.22 2.77 -13.01
CA GLY A 145 -6.23 3.96 -13.90
C GLY A 145 -6.12 5.28 -13.16
N TRP A 146 -6.82 5.42 -12.02
CA TRP A 146 -6.76 6.62 -11.17
C TRP A 146 -5.35 6.94 -10.65
N LEU A 147 -4.41 5.99 -10.69
CA LEU A 147 -3.03 6.24 -10.26
C LEU A 147 -2.24 7.08 -11.28
N ALA A 148 -2.63 7.02 -12.56
CA ALA A 148 -2.05 7.85 -13.62
C ALA A 148 -2.62 9.28 -13.57
N GLU A 149 -3.86 9.43 -13.09
CA GLU A 149 -4.54 10.72 -12.94
C GLU A 149 -3.82 11.68 -11.98
N PRO A 150 -4.11 13.00 -12.04
CA PRO A 150 -3.60 13.97 -11.10
C PRO A 150 -3.95 13.65 -9.64
N PRO A 151 -3.12 14.07 -8.65
CA PRO A 151 -3.35 13.84 -7.22
C PRO A 151 -4.75 14.16 -6.70
N ASP A 152 -5.41 15.16 -7.28
CA ASP A 152 -6.74 15.62 -6.86
C ASP A 152 -7.87 14.67 -7.26
N ALA A 153 -7.67 13.87 -8.30
CA ALA A 153 -8.60 12.87 -8.80
C ALA A 153 -8.45 11.52 -8.11
N TRP A 154 -7.48 11.36 -7.20
CA TRP A 154 -7.29 10.10 -6.50
C TRP A 154 -8.41 9.82 -5.51
N PRO A 155 -8.63 8.53 -5.14
CA PRO A 155 -9.62 8.16 -4.16
C PRO A 155 -9.42 8.95 -2.86
N LYS A 156 -10.46 9.71 -2.50
CA LYS A 156 -10.57 10.36 -1.20
C LYS A 156 -11.26 9.40 -0.24
N ARG A 157 -10.95 9.52 1.04
CA ARG A 157 -11.67 8.77 2.08
C ARG A 157 -13.15 9.15 1.96
N SER A 158 -14.02 8.18 1.68
CA SER A 158 -15.46 8.44 1.70
C SER A 158 -15.81 8.87 3.12
N GLY A 159 -16.23 10.14 3.28
CA GLY A 159 -16.69 10.63 4.57
C GLY A 159 -17.88 9.79 5.02
N ARG A 160 -17.68 8.84 5.94
CA ARG A 160 -18.79 8.32 6.71
C ARG A 160 -19.16 9.40 7.70
N SER A 161 -20.35 9.99 7.51
CA SER A 161 -21.04 10.74 8.56
C SER A 161 -20.95 9.92 9.84
N ARG A 162 -20.29 10.46 10.86
CA ARG A 162 -20.32 9.91 12.21
C ARG A 162 -21.80 9.88 12.63
N LYS A 163 -22.42 8.69 12.63
CA LYS A 163 -23.58 8.49 13.50
C LYS A 163 -23.02 8.27 14.90
N PRO A 164 -23.36 9.12 15.88
CA PRO A 164 -22.98 8.90 17.26
C PRO A 164 -23.66 7.61 17.74
N PHE A 165 -22.90 6.78 18.45
CA PHE A 165 -23.47 5.84 19.41
C PHE A 165 -23.82 6.62 20.68
#